data_AF-A0A524GGN2-F1
#
_entry.id   AF-A0A524GGN2-F1
#
_cell.length_a   1.000
_cell.length_b   1.000
_cell.length_c   1.000
_cell.angle_alpha   90.00
_cell.angle_beta   90.00
_cell.angle_gamma   90.00
#
_symmetry.space_group_name_H-M   'P 1'
#
loop_
_entity.id
_entity.type
_entity.pdbx_description
1 polymer ?
#
loop_
_entity_poly.entity_id
_entity_poly.type
_entity_poly.pdbx_seq_one_letter_code
_entity_poly.pdbx_strand_id
1 'polypeptide(L)'
;MTPQERPAYNDLTAAESKIIISKSTEYPFTGIYEKFNGKGTYLCKQCGNALYHSDAKFDASCGWPSFDEEIVGAVKRIKDADGMRTEIVCASCDGHLGHVFTGERFTPKNTRHCVNSVSLDFVPAVLPAGNYGTALFAGGCFWGVEYFLQKEPGVVAVVSGYTGGQVKNPSYREVSSGNTGHAETVKVTYDLQKNTYEKLLKLFLEIHDPTQVGRQGPDIG
;
A
#
# COMPACT_ATOMS: atom_id res chain seq x y z
N MET A 1 23.55 0.78 21.31
CA MET A 1 23.26 0.27 19.95
C MET A 1 21.88 0.78 19.60
N THR A 2 21.81 1.88 18.84
CA THR A 2 20.55 2.52 18.45
C THR A 2 19.88 1.72 17.33
N PRO A 3 18.54 1.66 17.27
CA PRO A 3 17.83 1.08 16.13
C PRO A 3 18.26 1.81 14.87
N GLN A 4 18.64 1.10 13.81
CA GLN A 4 18.86 1.70 12.49
C GLN A 4 17.57 2.45 12.09
N GLU A 5 17.71 3.77 11.97
CA GLU A 5 16.62 4.70 11.65
C GLU A 5 16.14 4.43 10.21
N ARG A 6 15.13 3.57 10.08
CA ARG A 6 14.29 3.58 8.88
C ARG A 6 13.80 5.02 8.69
N PRO A 7 13.75 5.57 7.45
CA PRO A 7 12.99 6.79 7.24
C PRO A 7 11.59 6.59 7.85
N ALA A 8 11.11 7.59 8.60
CA ALA A 8 9.84 7.48 9.33
C ALA A 8 8.68 7.10 8.39
N TYR A 9 8.83 7.37 7.10
CA TYR A 9 7.85 7.18 6.04
C TYR A 9 8.47 6.50 4.80
N ASN A 10 7.62 5.92 3.98
CA ASN A 10 7.96 5.39 2.66
C ASN A 10 8.37 6.52 1.71
N ASP A 11 9.32 6.21 0.83
CA ASP A 11 9.69 7.11 -0.26
C ASP A 11 8.52 7.28 -1.23
N LEU A 12 8.32 8.52 -1.67
CA LEU A 12 7.29 8.89 -2.63
C LEU A 12 7.94 9.27 -3.95
N THR A 13 7.39 8.74 -5.05
CA THR A 13 7.66 9.26 -6.39
C THR A 13 7.22 10.72 -6.52
N ALA A 14 7.71 11.43 -7.54
CA ALA A 14 7.30 12.81 -7.79
C ALA A 14 5.77 12.95 -7.98
N ALA A 15 5.13 11.97 -8.62
CA ALA A 15 3.68 11.94 -8.81
C ALA A 15 2.93 11.73 -7.49
N GLU A 16 3.39 10.79 -6.66
CA GLU A 16 2.82 10.56 -5.32
C GLU A 16 3.00 11.78 -4.42
N SER A 17 4.20 12.39 -4.41
CA SER A 17 4.49 13.58 -3.62
C SER A 17 3.61 14.78 -4.00
N LYS A 18 3.35 14.97 -5.30
CA LYS A 18 2.44 16.03 -5.78
C LYS A 18 1.03 15.92 -5.18
N ILE A 19 0.52 14.70 -4.99
CA ILE A 19 -0.80 14.46 -4.42
C ILE A 19 -0.74 14.46 -2.88
N ILE A 20 0.14 13.65 -2.28
CA ILE A 20 0.19 13.40 -0.84
C ILE A 20 0.76 14.60 -0.07
N ILE A 21 1.77 15.28 -0.61
CA ILE A 21 2.48 16.38 0.06
C ILE A 21 1.98 17.73 -0.45
N SER A 22 1.89 17.91 -1.77
CA SER A 22 1.43 19.16 -2.38
C SER A 22 -0.10 19.27 -2.51
N LYS A 23 -0.86 18.32 -1.94
CA LYS A 23 -2.32 18.34 -1.85
C LYS A 23 -3.05 18.47 -3.20
N SER A 24 -2.44 17.93 -4.26
CA SER A 24 -3.11 17.82 -5.56
C SER A 24 -4.11 16.66 -5.56
N THR A 25 -4.93 16.57 -6.62
CA THR A 25 -5.89 15.48 -6.81
C THR A 25 -5.54 14.69 -8.08
N GLU A 26 -5.62 13.37 -8.03
CA GLU A 26 -5.50 12.52 -9.22
C GLU A 26 -6.67 12.76 -10.18
N TYR A 27 -6.49 12.54 -11.49
CA TYR A 27 -7.59 12.70 -12.44
C TYR A 27 -8.71 11.68 -12.16
N PRO A 28 -9.99 12.08 -12.25
CA PRO A 28 -11.11 11.17 -12.01
C PRO A 28 -11.07 9.97 -12.96
N PHE A 29 -11.49 8.81 -12.47
CA PHE A 29 -11.56 7.52 -13.17
C PHE A 29 -10.20 6.94 -13.60
N THR A 30 -9.09 7.52 -13.15
CA THR A 30 -7.74 7.03 -13.50
C THR A 30 -7.06 6.22 -12.39
N GLY A 31 -7.53 6.39 -11.15
CA GLY A 31 -6.94 5.77 -9.97
C GLY A 31 -7.18 4.26 -9.92
N ILE A 32 -6.13 3.50 -9.54
CA ILE A 32 -6.18 2.03 -9.50
C ILE A 32 -7.22 1.47 -8.52
N TYR A 33 -7.62 2.26 -7.51
CA TYR A 33 -8.57 1.82 -6.48
C TYR A 33 -10.00 2.29 -6.72
N GLU A 34 -10.26 3.05 -7.79
CA GLU A 34 -11.60 3.56 -8.10
C GLU A 34 -12.60 2.39 -8.27
N LYS A 35 -12.36 1.49 -9.23
CA LYS A 35 -13.20 0.28 -9.45
C LYS A 35 -12.75 -0.95 -8.68
N PHE A 36 -11.62 -0.89 -7.98
CA PHE A 36 -11.12 -2.05 -7.24
C PHE A 36 -12.06 -2.40 -6.08
N ASN A 37 -12.35 -3.69 -5.92
CA ASN A 37 -13.31 -4.23 -4.94
C ASN A 37 -12.75 -5.41 -4.13
N GLY A 38 -11.43 -5.52 -4.03
CA GLY A 38 -10.77 -6.55 -3.22
C GLY A 38 -11.12 -6.43 -1.74
N LYS A 39 -11.19 -7.57 -1.05
CA LYS A 39 -11.44 -7.63 0.40
C LYS A 39 -10.15 -7.47 1.19
N GLY A 40 -10.13 -6.51 2.11
CA GLY A 40 -8.92 -6.20 2.87
C GLY A 40 -8.93 -4.79 3.48
N THR A 41 -7.74 -4.23 3.64
CA THR A 41 -7.52 -2.94 4.30
C THR A 41 -6.74 -2.01 3.40
N TYR A 42 -7.17 -0.75 3.33
CA TYR A 42 -6.46 0.34 2.68
C TYR A 42 -5.56 1.03 3.70
N LEU A 43 -4.27 1.07 3.41
CA LEU A 43 -3.24 1.72 4.21
C LEU A 43 -2.89 3.08 3.63
N CYS A 44 -2.37 3.98 4.46
CA CYS A 44 -1.72 5.20 4.00
C CYS A 44 -0.47 4.85 3.20
N LYS A 45 -0.38 5.33 1.96
CA LYS A 45 0.78 5.08 1.09
C LYS A 45 2.10 5.57 1.70
N GLN A 46 2.07 6.69 2.41
CA GLN A 46 3.27 7.32 2.98
C GLN A 46 3.75 6.64 4.28
N CYS A 47 2.87 6.32 5.22
CA CYS A 47 3.30 5.83 6.55
C CYS A 47 2.79 4.43 6.92
N GLY A 48 1.91 3.83 6.11
CA GLY A 48 1.35 2.51 6.37
C GLY A 48 0.30 2.44 7.47
N ASN A 49 -0.19 3.58 7.97
CA ASN A 49 -1.32 3.61 8.90
C ASN A 49 -2.57 2.99 8.26
N ALA A 50 -3.29 2.11 8.96
CA ALA A 50 -4.54 1.54 8.48
C ALA A 50 -5.65 2.61 8.46
N LEU A 51 -6.20 2.89 7.27
CA LEU A 51 -7.15 3.99 7.05
C LEU A 51 -8.59 3.51 6.91
N TYR A 52 -8.83 2.51 6.07
CA TYR A 52 -10.18 2.07 5.70
C TYR A 52 -10.24 0.56 5.54
N HIS A 53 -11.39 -0.03 5.91
CA HIS A 53 -11.72 -1.40 5.52
C HIS A 53 -12.47 -1.43 4.19
N SER A 54 -12.29 -2.49 3.41
CA SER A 54 -12.98 -2.66 2.13
C SER A 54 -14.50 -2.66 2.24
N ASP A 55 -15.06 -3.02 3.40
CA ASP A 55 -16.51 -3.05 3.61
C ASP A 55 -17.13 -1.65 3.78
N ALA A 56 -16.31 -0.64 4.06
CA ALA A 56 -16.73 0.77 4.03
C ALA A 56 -16.67 1.37 2.63
N LYS A 57 -16.07 0.68 1.64
CA LYS A 57 -15.95 1.17 0.27
C LYS A 57 -17.28 1.01 -0.48
N PHE A 58 -17.68 2.03 -1.21
CA PHE A 58 -18.86 2.01 -2.08
C PHE A 58 -18.62 2.76 -3.39
N ASP A 59 -19.48 2.54 -4.38
CA ASP A 59 -19.47 3.26 -5.66
C ASP A 59 -20.32 4.54 -5.54
N ALA A 60 -19.66 5.69 -5.59
CA ALA A 60 -20.30 7.01 -5.63
C ALA A 60 -20.34 7.62 -7.05
N SER A 61 -19.78 6.92 -8.04
CA SER A 61 -19.61 7.37 -9.43
C SER A 61 -18.93 8.74 -9.56
N CYS A 62 -18.12 9.13 -8.56
CA CYS A 62 -17.42 10.41 -8.54
C CYS A 62 -16.06 10.38 -9.25
N GLY A 63 -15.54 9.19 -9.56
CA GLY A 63 -14.23 8.99 -10.21
C GLY A 63 -13.06 8.79 -9.25
N TRP A 64 -13.31 8.63 -7.96
CA TRP A 64 -12.30 8.28 -6.95
C TRP A 64 -12.86 7.22 -6.00
N PRO A 65 -12.01 6.40 -5.35
CA PRO A 65 -12.47 5.48 -4.32
C PRO A 65 -13.19 6.25 -3.22
N SER A 66 -14.38 5.76 -2.89
CA SER A 66 -15.27 6.38 -1.90
C SER A 66 -15.49 5.44 -0.73
N PHE A 67 -15.34 5.96 0.49
CA PHE A 67 -15.56 5.23 1.74
C PHE A 67 -16.58 5.95 2.61
N ASP A 68 -17.40 5.21 3.35
CA ASP A 68 -18.39 5.82 4.25
C ASP A 68 -17.98 5.84 5.72
N GLU A 69 -16.86 5.21 6.06
CA GLU A 69 -16.30 5.14 7.40
C GLU A 69 -14.80 4.87 7.38
N GLU A 70 -14.06 5.64 8.18
CA GLU A 70 -12.66 5.42 8.51
C GLU A 70 -12.46 4.45 9.68
N ILE A 71 -11.28 3.83 9.75
CA ILE A 71 -10.82 3.23 11.00
C ILE A 71 -10.69 4.33 12.06
N VAL A 72 -11.24 4.11 13.26
CA VAL A 72 -11.33 5.12 14.31
C VAL A 72 -9.95 5.70 14.62
N GLY A 73 -9.83 7.03 14.52
CA GLY A 73 -8.59 7.77 14.77
C GLY A 73 -7.59 7.77 13.62
N ALA A 74 -7.89 7.13 12.47
CA ALA A 74 -6.96 7.04 11.36
C ALA A 74 -6.92 8.28 10.45
N VAL A 75 -7.97 9.11 10.47
CA VAL A 75 -8.15 10.26 9.58
C VAL A 75 -8.40 11.53 10.40
N LYS A 76 -7.71 12.62 10.05
CA LYS A 76 -7.98 13.98 10.56
C LYS A 76 -8.76 14.77 9.52
N ARG A 77 -9.74 15.55 9.98
CA ARG A 77 -10.61 16.40 9.16
C ARG A 77 -10.20 17.86 9.36
N ILE A 78 -9.78 18.53 8.29
CA ILE A 78 -9.31 19.92 8.31
C ILE A 78 -10.25 20.73 7.41
N LYS A 79 -10.83 21.81 7.95
CA LYS A 79 -11.68 22.69 7.13
C LYS A 79 -10.80 23.50 6.18
N ASP A 80 -11.17 23.50 4.89
CA ASP A 80 -10.50 24.33 3.89
C ASP A 80 -10.73 25.82 4.20
N ALA A 81 -9.83 26.69 3.71
CA ALA A 81 -9.92 28.13 3.92
C ALA A 81 -11.22 28.75 3.35
N ASP A 82 -11.83 28.09 2.37
CA ASP A 82 -13.13 28.47 1.80
C ASP A 82 -14.32 28.11 2.71
N GLY A 83 -14.11 27.27 3.73
CA GLY A 83 -15.15 26.79 4.66
C GLY A 83 -16.18 25.85 4.05
N MET A 84 -16.11 25.57 2.75
CA MET A 84 -17.08 24.76 2.01
C MET A 84 -16.69 23.29 1.98
N ARG A 85 -15.40 23.00 1.98
CA ARG A 85 -14.88 21.62 1.92
C ARG A 85 -14.11 21.26 3.18
N THR A 86 -14.08 19.98 3.48
CA THR A 86 -13.29 19.42 4.59
C THR A 86 -12.27 18.45 4.02
N GLU A 87 -11.01 18.87 4.02
CA GLU A 87 -9.87 18.03 3.68
C GLU A 87 -9.78 16.87 4.69
N ILE A 88 -9.42 15.69 4.19
CA ILE A 88 -9.03 14.55 5.01
C ILE A 88 -7.55 14.26 4.81
N VAL A 89 -6.83 14.14 5.92
CA VAL A 89 -5.40 13.78 5.95
C VAL A 89 -5.19 12.57 6.86
N CYS A 90 -4.12 11.81 6.63
CA CYS A 90 -3.72 10.72 7.52
C CYS A 90 -3.42 11.26 8.93
N ALA A 91 -3.99 10.64 9.96
CA ALA A 91 -3.76 11.07 11.33
C ALA A 91 -2.31 10.90 11.79
N SER A 92 -1.61 9.89 11.25
CA SER A 92 -0.25 9.54 11.66
C SER A 92 0.86 10.35 10.98
N CYS A 93 0.66 10.83 9.74
CA CYS A 93 1.72 11.49 8.97
C CYS A 93 1.30 12.79 8.26
N ASP A 94 0.06 13.23 8.42
CA ASP A 94 -0.51 14.41 7.75
C ASP A 94 -0.55 14.37 6.21
N GLY A 95 -0.26 13.20 5.62
CA GLY A 95 -0.35 12.99 4.17
C GLY A 95 -1.78 13.20 3.67
N HIS A 96 -1.92 13.97 2.60
CA HIS A 96 -3.20 14.29 1.98
C HIS A 96 -3.89 13.03 1.43
N LEU A 97 -5.16 12.84 1.79
CA LEU A 97 -5.99 11.74 1.31
C LEU A 97 -7.00 12.23 0.27
N GLY A 98 -7.68 13.34 0.54
CA GLY A 98 -8.74 13.87 -0.32
C GLY A 98 -9.70 14.74 0.48
N HIS A 99 -11.00 14.56 0.28
CA HIS A 99 -12.05 15.34 0.95
C HIS A 99 -13.18 14.46 1.49
N VAL A 100 -13.83 14.93 2.55
CA VAL A 100 -15.05 14.32 3.10
C VAL A 100 -16.26 15.21 2.85
N PHE A 101 -17.35 14.56 2.45
CA PHE A 101 -18.66 15.16 2.21
C PHE A 101 -19.69 14.48 3.12
N THR A 102 -20.67 15.24 3.61
CA THR A 102 -21.72 14.73 4.49
C THR A 102 -23.08 15.23 4.00
N GLY A 103 -24.14 14.45 4.17
CA GLY A 103 -25.49 14.89 3.80
C GLY A 103 -25.97 14.44 2.41
N GLU A 104 -25.13 13.77 1.63
CA GLU A 104 -25.43 13.33 0.26
C GLU A 104 -26.30 12.07 0.18
N ARG A 105 -26.45 11.35 1.29
CA ARG A 105 -27.34 10.17 1.46
C ARG A 105 -27.03 8.97 0.57
N PHE A 106 -25.76 8.79 0.19
CA PHE A 106 -25.31 7.58 -0.51
C PHE A 106 -25.38 6.32 0.37
N THR A 107 -25.09 6.45 1.67
CA THR A 107 -25.15 5.34 2.64
C THR A 107 -25.88 5.79 3.92
N PRO A 108 -26.31 4.86 4.79
CA PRO A 108 -26.92 5.21 6.08
C PRO A 108 -26.03 6.08 6.97
N LYS A 109 -24.70 5.96 6.87
CA LYS A 109 -23.73 6.79 7.60
C LYS A 109 -23.63 8.21 7.05
N ASN A 110 -24.19 8.45 5.86
CA ASN A 110 -24.37 9.75 5.24
C ASN A 110 -23.07 10.59 5.16
N THR A 111 -21.95 9.88 5.00
CA THR A 111 -20.60 10.41 4.94
C THR A 111 -19.92 9.77 3.73
N ARG A 112 -19.17 10.55 2.96
CA ARG A 112 -18.43 10.09 1.80
C ARG A 112 -17.02 10.67 1.82
N HIS A 113 -16.05 9.82 2.09
CA HIS A 113 -14.63 10.11 1.98
C HIS A 113 -14.24 9.85 0.54
N CYS A 114 -13.99 10.90 -0.22
CA CYS A 114 -13.53 10.86 -1.61
C CYS A 114 -12.01 10.92 -1.59
N VAL A 115 -11.34 9.78 -1.81
CA VAL A 115 -9.91 9.62 -1.53
C VAL A 115 -9.13 9.42 -2.83
N ASN A 116 -7.92 9.96 -2.93
CA ASN A 116 -7.02 9.66 -4.04
C ASN A 116 -6.49 8.22 -3.91
N SER A 117 -6.55 7.43 -4.97
CA SER A 117 -5.95 6.10 -5.03
C SER A 117 -4.44 6.16 -4.79
N VAL A 118 -3.77 7.19 -5.30
CA VAL A 118 -2.33 7.45 -5.08
C VAL A 118 -1.97 7.59 -3.59
N SER A 119 -2.88 8.07 -2.75
CA SER A 119 -2.65 8.21 -1.31
C SER A 119 -2.83 6.90 -0.54
N LEU A 120 -3.27 5.83 -1.21
CA LEU A 120 -3.59 4.55 -0.63
C LEU A 120 -2.60 3.47 -1.07
N ASP A 121 -2.42 2.50 -0.20
CA ASP A 121 -1.92 1.17 -0.53
C ASP A 121 -2.97 0.13 -0.10
N PHE A 122 -2.92 -1.09 -0.63
CA PHE A 122 -3.89 -2.13 -0.30
C PHE A 122 -3.21 -3.40 0.18
N VAL A 123 -3.82 -4.02 1.19
CA VAL A 123 -3.42 -5.31 1.74
C VAL A 123 -4.64 -6.24 1.76
N PRO A 124 -4.55 -7.46 1.19
CA PRO A 124 -5.64 -8.43 1.16
C PRO A 124 -5.84 -9.14 2.52
N ALA A 125 -5.87 -8.36 3.59
CA ALA A 125 -6.11 -8.81 4.96
C ALA A 125 -6.90 -7.72 5.72
N VAL A 126 -7.78 -8.13 6.63
CA VAL A 126 -8.48 -7.21 7.54
C VAL A 126 -7.56 -6.93 8.71
N LEU A 127 -7.00 -5.72 8.76
CA LEU A 127 -5.98 -5.32 9.72
C LEU A 127 -6.58 -4.41 10.79
N PRO A 128 -6.30 -4.61 12.09
CA PRO A 128 -6.72 -3.67 13.11
C PRO A 128 -6.03 -2.30 12.94
N ALA A 129 -6.54 -1.29 13.65
CA ALA A 129 -5.91 0.02 13.73
C ALA A 129 -4.44 -0.10 14.14
N GLY A 130 -3.55 0.57 13.42
CA GLY A 130 -2.11 0.49 13.64
C GLY A 130 -1.31 0.91 12.40
N ASN A 131 0.01 0.95 12.58
CA ASN A 131 0.96 1.27 11.52
C ASN A 131 1.66 0.00 11.04
N TYR A 132 1.68 -0.19 9.72
CA TYR A 132 2.24 -1.37 9.08
C TYR A 132 3.39 -0.98 8.16
N GLY A 133 4.46 -1.76 8.17
CA GLY A 133 5.56 -1.64 7.24
C GLY A 133 5.30 -2.43 5.96
N THR A 134 5.83 -1.94 4.84
CA THR A 134 5.93 -2.71 3.60
C THR A 134 7.40 -2.95 3.27
N ALA A 135 7.74 -4.15 2.83
CA ALA A 135 9.05 -4.51 2.29
C ALA A 135 8.87 -5.26 0.96
N LEU A 136 9.76 -5.00 0.00
CA LEU A 136 9.83 -5.71 -1.27
C LEU A 136 11.10 -6.56 -1.27
N PHE A 137 10.95 -7.86 -1.51
CA PHE A 137 12.08 -8.78 -1.64
C PHE A 137 12.04 -9.46 -3.01
N ALA A 138 13.07 -9.21 -3.81
CA ALA A 138 13.29 -9.87 -5.09
C ALA A 138 14.40 -10.92 -4.92
N GLY A 139 14.05 -12.20 -5.02
CA GLY A 139 14.95 -13.32 -4.71
C GLY A 139 14.98 -14.43 -5.77
N GLY A 140 14.38 -14.20 -6.95
CA GLY A 140 14.06 -15.27 -7.91
C GLY A 140 12.69 -15.88 -7.58
N CYS A 141 12.58 -17.21 -7.66
CA CYS A 141 11.33 -17.95 -7.46
C CYS A 141 10.61 -17.54 -6.16
N PHE A 142 9.49 -16.85 -6.32
CA PHE A 142 8.78 -16.21 -5.21
C PHE A 142 8.16 -17.21 -4.21
N TRP A 143 7.91 -18.46 -4.60
CA TRP A 143 7.20 -19.44 -3.76
C TRP A 143 7.93 -19.76 -2.45
N GLY A 144 9.26 -19.95 -2.51
CA GLY A 144 10.06 -20.22 -1.32
C GLY A 144 10.09 -19.00 -0.39
N VAL A 145 10.32 -17.83 -0.97
CA VAL A 145 10.38 -16.55 -0.24
C VAL A 145 9.06 -16.26 0.46
N GLU A 146 7.95 -16.42 -0.26
CA GLU A 146 6.61 -16.25 0.25
C GLU A 146 6.34 -17.19 1.43
N TYR A 147 6.62 -18.48 1.26
CA TYR A 147 6.37 -19.49 2.29
C TYR A 147 7.11 -19.21 3.60
N PHE A 148 8.39 -18.81 3.54
CA PHE A 148 9.16 -18.53 4.75
C PHE A 148 8.74 -17.22 5.42
N LEU A 149 8.54 -16.15 4.64
CA LEU A 149 8.15 -14.84 5.20
C LEU A 149 6.74 -14.85 5.77
N GLN A 150 5.80 -15.62 5.21
CA GLN A 150 4.44 -15.75 5.77
C GLN A 150 4.41 -16.30 7.20
N LYS A 151 5.43 -17.07 7.59
CA LYS A 151 5.52 -17.69 8.92
C LYS A 151 6.19 -16.80 9.96
N GLU A 152 6.83 -15.73 9.53
CA GLU A 152 7.57 -14.84 10.41
C GLU A 152 6.59 -14.05 11.30
N PRO A 153 6.74 -14.09 12.65
CA PRO A 153 5.85 -13.37 13.55
C PRO A 153 5.71 -11.89 13.23
N GLY A 154 4.47 -11.40 13.15
CA GLY A 154 4.18 -10.00 12.83
C GLY A 154 4.07 -9.71 11.33
N VAL A 155 4.37 -10.65 10.44
CA VAL A 155 3.96 -10.56 9.04
C VAL A 155 2.45 -10.80 8.95
N VAL A 156 1.75 -9.93 8.22
CA VAL A 156 0.28 -9.97 8.09
C VAL A 156 -0.18 -10.30 6.66
N ALA A 157 0.67 -10.07 5.66
CA ALA A 157 0.41 -10.48 4.29
C ALA A 157 1.73 -10.62 3.53
N VAL A 158 1.77 -11.58 2.60
CA VAL A 158 2.81 -11.67 1.57
C VAL A 158 2.12 -11.85 0.23
N VAL A 159 2.45 -11.01 -0.74
CA VAL A 159 1.83 -11.01 -2.06
C VAL A 159 2.90 -11.09 -3.12
N SER A 160 2.84 -12.13 -3.95
CA SER A 160 3.75 -12.35 -5.07
C SER A 160 3.40 -11.47 -6.28
N GLY A 161 4.43 -10.97 -6.97
CA GLY A 161 4.30 -10.07 -8.10
C GLY A 161 5.65 -9.78 -8.77
N TYR A 162 5.73 -8.65 -9.48
CA TYR A 162 6.90 -8.28 -10.29
C TYR A 162 7.24 -6.80 -10.10
N THR A 163 8.53 -6.44 -10.13
CA THR A 163 8.97 -5.04 -10.06
C THR A 163 10.23 -4.78 -10.88
N GLY A 164 10.60 -3.51 -11.08
CA GLY A 164 11.87 -3.10 -11.70
C GLY A 164 11.94 -3.09 -13.24
N GLY A 165 10.89 -3.56 -13.93
CA GLY A 165 10.86 -3.63 -15.40
C GLY A 165 10.17 -2.45 -16.11
N GLN A 166 10.07 -2.55 -17.43
CA GLN A 166 9.61 -1.45 -18.31
C GLN A 166 8.17 -1.64 -18.83
N VAL A 167 7.66 -2.87 -18.81
CA VAL A 167 6.30 -3.18 -19.27
C VAL A 167 5.28 -2.83 -18.18
N LYS A 168 4.28 -2.00 -18.51
CA LYS A 168 3.22 -1.64 -17.57
C LYS A 168 2.27 -2.82 -17.36
N ASN A 169 2.06 -3.22 -16.10
CA ASN A 169 1.19 -4.34 -15.69
C ASN A 169 1.50 -5.65 -16.44
N PRO A 170 2.73 -6.19 -16.32
CA PRO A 170 3.15 -7.35 -17.09
C PRO A 170 2.39 -8.61 -16.64
N SER A 171 2.06 -9.48 -17.60
CA SER A 171 1.61 -10.84 -17.31
C SER A 171 2.78 -11.76 -16.98
N TYR A 172 2.51 -12.88 -16.30
CA TYR A 172 3.51 -13.91 -16.03
C TYR A 172 4.23 -14.35 -17.31
N ARG A 173 3.49 -14.62 -18.40
CA ARG A 173 4.07 -15.04 -19.68
C ARG A 173 5.03 -14.01 -20.27
N GLU A 174 4.73 -12.71 -20.11
CA GLU A 174 5.63 -11.66 -20.55
C GLU A 174 6.89 -11.61 -19.70
N VAL A 175 6.76 -11.68 -18.37
CA VAL A 175 7.93 -11.71 -17.47
C VAL A 175 8.82 -12.92 -17.76
N SER A 176 8.24 -14.11 -17.86
CA SER A 176 8.95 -15.35 -18.17
C SER A 176 9.62 -15.37 -19.55
N SER A 177 9.30 -14.42 -20.44
CA SER A 177 10.02 -14.27 -21.71
C SER A 177 11.42 -13.68 -21.55
N GLY A 178 11.74 -13.13 -20.36
CA GLY A 178 13.02 -12.47 -20.07
C GLY A 178 13.16 -11.05 -20.63
N ASN A 179 12.21 -10.56 -21.45
CA ASN A 179 12.38 -9.29 -22.18
C ASN A 179 11.81 -8.06 -21.46
N THR A 180 11.14 -8.24 -20.32
CA THR A 180 10.44 -7.12 -19.66
C THR A 180 11.31 -6.37 -18.66
N GLY A 181 12.44 -6.97 -18.24
CA GLY A 181 13.32 -6.45 -17.20
C GLY A 181 12.74 -6.51 -15.77
N HIS A 182 11.61 -7.19 -15.57
CA HIS A 182 11.05 -7.35 -14.23
C HIS A 182 11.74 -8.47 -13.47
N ALA A 183 11.88 -8.27 -12.15
CA ALA A 183 12.24 -9.31 -11.21
C ALA A 183 10.98 -9.86 -10.51
N GLU A 184 10.94 -11.18 -10.32
CA GLU A 184 10.00 -11.83 -9.41
C GLU A 184 10.21 -11.30 -7.98
N THR A 185 9.14 -10.85 -7.35
CA THR A 185 9.19 -10.10 -6.10
C THR A 185 8.03 -10.46 -5.20
N VAL A 186 8.27 -10.56 -3.90
CA VAL A 186 7.22 -10.60 -2.89
C VAL A 186 7.11 -9.26 -2.17
N LYS A 187 5.87 -8.77 -2.04
CA LYS A 187 5.54 -7.64 -1.16
C LYS A 187 5.10 -8.19 0.19
N VAL A 188 5.87 -7.90 1.21
CA VAL A 188 5.57 -8.26 2.60
C VAL A 188 4.99 -7.07 3.32
N THR A 189 3.84 -7.25 3.96
CA THR A 189 3.27 -6.29 4.90
C THR A 189 3.34 -6.84 6.31
N TYR A 190 3.79 -6.02 7.27
CA TYR A 190 4.05 -6.45 8.64
C TYR A 190 3.71 -5.37 9.66
N ASP A 191 3.33 -5.80 10.86
CA ASP A 191 3.04 -4.93 12.00
C ASP A 191 4.34 -4.36 12.59
N LEU A 192 4.48 -3.03 12.60
CA LEU A 192 5.69 -2.34 13.08
C LEU A 192 5.95 -2.52 14.58
N GLN A 193 4.94 -2.93 15.36
CA GLN A 193 5.12 -3.23 16.79
C GLN A 193 5.65 -4.64 17.03
N LYS A 194 5.53 -5.54 16.04
CA LYS A 194 5.87 -6.96 16.17
C LYS A 194 7.11 -7.33 15.36
N ASN A 195 7.38 -6.63 14.27
CA ASN A 195 8.50 -6.93 13.37
C ASN A 195 9.18 -5.67 12.82
N THR A 196 10.41 -5.83 12.32
CA THR A 196 11.23 -4.77 11.74
C THR A 196 11.71 -5.16 10.34
N TYR A 197 12.08 -4.16 9.54
CA TYR A 197 12.67 -4.43 8.22
C TYR A 197 13.96 -5.25 8.35
N GLU A 198 14.80 -4.94 9.34
CA GLU A 198 16.05 -5.63 9.60
C GLU A 198 15.86 -7.14 9.85
N LYS A 199 14.85 -7.52 10.65
CA LYS A 199 14.52 -8.92 10.90
C LYS A 199 14.08 -9.64 9.63
N LEU A 200 13.20 -9.02 8.85
CA LEU A 200 12.74 -9.58 7.58
C LEU A 200 13.88 -9.72 6.57
N LEU A 201 14.74 -8.70 6.47
CA LEU A 201 15.91 -8.72 5.62
C LEU A 201 16.89 -9.81 6.04
N LYS A 202 17.12 -9.98 7.35
CA LYS A 202 17.96 -11.05 7.87
C LYS A 202 17.41 -12.43 7.49
N LEU A 203 16.11 -12.68 7.72
CA LEU A 203 15.46 -13.93 7.30
C LEU A 203 15.58 -14.14 5.78
N PHE A 204 15.34 -13.08 4.99
CA PHE A 204 15.51 -13.13 3.53
C PHE A 204 16.93 -13.57 3.13
N LEU A 205 17.96 -13.01 3.77
CA LEU A 205 19.37 -13.36 3.52
C LEU A 205 19.77 -14.74 4.07
N GLU A 206 19.05 -15.28 5.05
CA GLU A 206 19.28 -16.65 5.56
C GLU A 206 18.69 -17.72 4.62
N ILE A 207 17.67 -17.37 3.83
CA ILE A 207 17.02 -18.27 2.87
C ILE A 207 17.46 -18.03 1.41
N HIS A 208 18.30 -17.01 1.15
CA HIS A 208 18.84 -16.69 -0.18
C HIS A 208 20.37 -16.69 -0.19
N ASP A 209 20.94 -17.08 -1.34
CA ASP A 209 22.37 -16.98 -1.59
C ASP A 209 22.64 -15.74 -2.46
N PRO A 210 23.08 -14.61 -1.87
CA PRO A 210 23.27 -13.36 -2.62
C PRO A 210 24.43 -13.43 -3.63
N THR A 211 25.19 -14.53 -3.67
CA THR A 211 26.26 -14.72 -4.66
C THR A 211 25.76 -15.28 -5.99
N GLN A 212 24.51 -15.74 -6.05
CA GLN A 212 23.90 -16.29 -7.26
C GLN A 212 23.20 -15.19 -8.07
N VAL A 213 23.86 -14.76 -9.16
CA VAL A 213 23.30 -13.76 -10.07
C VAL A 213 22.25 -14.40 -10.99
N GLY A 214 21.04 -13.84 -11.02
CA GLY A 214 19.96 -14.27 -11.93
C GLY A 214 19.35 -15.63 -11.61
N ARG A 215 19.57 -16.17 -10.40
CA ARG A 215 18.99 -17.44 -9.97
C ARG A 215 19.05 -17.62 -8.45
N GLN A 216 18.25 -18.54 -7.94
CA GLN A 216 18.37 -19.08 -6.58
C GLN A 216 18.22 -20.61 -6.65
N GLY A 217 19.32 -21.33 -6.44
CA GLY A 217 19.33 -22.79 -6.60
C GLY A 217 19.02 -23.22 -8.04
N PRO A 218 18.06 -24.15 -8.29
CA PRO A 218 17.68 -24.57 -9.63
C PRO A 218 16.80 -23.55 -10.37
N ASP A 219 16.24 -22.57 -9.66
CA ASP A 219 15.30 -21.60 -10.22
C ASP A 219 16.06 -20.43 -10.84
N ILE A 220 15.91 -20.26 -12.16
CA ILE A 220 16.55 -19.20 -12.96
C ILE A 220 15.47 -18.15 -13.27
N GLY A 221 15.75 -16.88 -12.98
CA GLY A 221 14.82 -15.75 -13.10
C GLY A 221 15.39 -14.60 -13.92
#